data_AF-A0A9P6W0D5-F1
#
_entry.id   AF-A0A9P6W0D5-F1
#
_cell.length_a   1.000
_cell.length_b   1.000
_cell.length_c   1.000
_cell.angle_alpha   90.00
_cell.angle_beta   90.00
_cell.angle_gamma   90.00
#
_symmetry.space_group_name_H-M   'P 1'
#
loop_
_entity.id
_entity.type
_entity.pdbx_description
1 polymer ?
#
loop_
_entity_poly.entity_id
_entity_poly.type
_entity_poly.pdbx_seq_one_letter_code
_entity_poly.pdbx_strand_id
1 'polypeptide(L)'
;MVARVQQPAPAFEATAVVDGFFEVSPGNPRLFLQLGRTHLLAVLQTVKLEQYKGKWVVLFFYPLDFTFVCPTEILAFNERLADFEKLGVEVLAVSTDSEYSHLAWANTHRNEGGLGPNLKLKLVADKNMKISRDYGVLLEEAGVALRGLFLIDPKGTLRQITINDLPVGRSVDETIRLVKAFQFTDEHGEVCPANWDDSKNNATIKPDPTSSKEYFASANKDSMLIDADSANREKPPTGNSPDPKRRKVEGQQ
;
A
#
# COMPACT_ATOMS: atom_id res chain seq x y z
N MET A 1 6.86 18.84 10.09
CA MET A 1 7.25 17.53 10.66
C MET A 1 7.04 16.52 9.55
N VAL A 2 8.05 15.72 9.20
CA VAL A 2 7.94 14.76 8.09
C VAL A 2 7.18 13.52 8.56
N ALA A 3 6.28 13.00 7.74
CA ALA A 3 5.52 11.78 8.00
C ALA A 3 6.44 10.61 8.40
N ARG A 4 6.08 9.90 9.49
CA ARG A 4 6.85 8.78 10.02
C ARG A 4 5.93 7.71 10.59
N VAL A 5 6.24 6.44 10.32
CA VAL A 5 5.48 5.31 10.89
C VAL A 5 5.55 5.34 12.43
N GLN A 6 4.46 4.94 13.08
CA GLN A 6 4.23 5.03 14.54
C GLN A 6 4.10 6.45 15.10
N GLN A 7 4.02 7.48 14.24
CA GLN A 7 3.73 8.85 14.65
C GLN A 7 2.35 9.26 14.11
N PRO A 8 1.72 10.30 14.68
CA PRO A 8 0.54 10.90 14.08
C PRO A 8 0.82 11.32 12.64
N ALA A 9 -0.11 11.02 11.74
CA ALA A 9 -0.02 11.48 10.35
C ALA A 9 -0.10 13.02 10.31
N PRO A 10 0.68 13.71 9.45
CA PRO A 10 0.60 15.16 9.32
C PRO A 10 -0.81 15.62 8.97
N ALA A 11 -1.37 16.53 9.76
CA ALA A 11 -2.69 17.07 9.51
C ALA A 11 -2.70 17.92 8.23
N PHE A 12 -3.79 17.83 7.47
CA PHE A 12 -4.03 18.70 6.32
C PHE A 12 -5.50 19.11 6.23
N GLU A 13 -5.70 20.22 5.53
CA GLU A 13 -6.99 20.74 5.08
C GLU A 13 -6.79 21.28 3.66
N ALA A 14 -7.56 20.77 2.71
CA ALA A 14 -7.46 21.16 1.31
C ALA A 14 -8.78 20.97 0.56
N THR A 15 -8.89 21.59 -0.60
CA THR A 15 -10.01 21.37 -1.52
C THR A 15 -9.81 20.04 -2.25
N ALA A 16 -10.87 19.26 -2.36
CA ALA A 16 -10.90 18.04 -3.15
C ALA A 16 -12.07 18.03 -4.13
N VAL A 17 -11.85 17.42 -5.29
CA VAL A 17 -12.90 17.05 -6.22
C VAL A 17 -13.54 15.74 -5.73
N VAL A 18 -14.85 15.76 -5.48
CA VAL A 18 -15.66 14.63 -5.02
C VAL A 18 -16.76 14.39 -6.06
N ASP A 19 -16.95 13.13 -6.48
CA ASP A 19 -17.98 12.74 -7.46
C ASP A 19 -17.94 13.61 -8.72
N GLY A 20 -16.78 13.62 -9.39
CA GLY A 20 -16.34 14.60 -10.42
C GLY A 20 -17.12 14.66 -11.74
N PHE A 21 -18.45 14.64 -11.69
CA PHE A 21 -19.33 14.72 -12.84
C PHE A 21 -19.86 16.14 -13.06
N PHE A 22 -19.70 16.65 -14.29
CA PHE A 22 -20.41 17.83 -14.77
C PHE A 22 -21.36 17.40 -15.90
N GLU A 23 -22.67 17.39 -15.64
CA GLU A 23 -23.64 17.20 -16.72
C GLU A 23 -23.75 18.50 -17.52
N VAL A 24 -23.03 18.60 -18.64
CA VAL A 24 -23.19 19.72 -19.58
C VAL A 24 -24.40 19.40 -20.45
N SER A 25 -25.58 19.92 -20.10
CA SER A 25 -26.76 19.82 -20.96
C SER A 25 -26.49 20.57 -22.28
N PRO A 26 -26.47 19.88 -23.44
CA PRO A 26 -26.21 20.54 -24.72
C PRO A 26 -27.45 21.32 -25.13
N GLY A 27 -27.52 22.61 -24.77
CA GLY A 27 -28.56 23.50 -25.31
C GLY A 27 -28.97 24.73 -24.51
N ASN A 28 -28.52 24.94 -23.26
CA ASN A 28 -28.99 26.10 -22.47
C ASN A 28 -27.89 26.80 -21.63
N PRO A 29 -27.22 27.84 -22.18
CA PRO A 29 -26.15 28.56 -21.48
C PRO A 29 -26.62 29.36 -20.24
N ARG A 30 -27.93 29.62 -20.08
CA ARG A 30 -28.46 30.28 -18.86
C ARG A 30 -28.62 29.32 -17.69
N LEU A 31 -28.92 28.05 -17.95
CA LEU A 31 -28.99 27.01 -16.92
C LEU A 31 -27.59 26.70 -16.37
N PHE A 32 -26.56 26.80 -17.20
CA PHE A 32 -25.14 26.66 -16.84
C PHE A 32 -24.65 27.68 -15.79
N LEU A 33 -25.05 28.95 -15.86
CA LEU A 33 -24.63 29.98 -14.89
C LEU A 33 -25.27 29.79 -13.50
N GLN A 34 -26.51 29.28 -13.46
CA GLN A 34 -27.27 29.10 -12.22
C GLN A 34 -26.97 27.75 -11.55
N LEU A 35 -26.95 26.65 -12.33
CA LEU A 35 -26.59 25.31 -11.84
C LEU A 35 -25.08 25.13 -11.70
N GLY A 36 -24.27 25.74 -12.56
CA GLY A 36 -22.81 25.59 -12.54
C GLY A 36 -22.19 26.06 -11.23
N ARG A 37 -22.73 27.09 -10.58
CA ARG A 37 -22.21 27.56 -9.28
C ARG A 37 -22.64 26.67 -8.11
N THR A 38 -23.83 26.05 -8.16
CA THR A 38 -24.33 25.14 -7.12
C THR A 38 -23.78 23.70 -7.27
N HIS A 39 -23.63 23.20 -8.50
CA HIS A 39 -22.95 21.93 -8.78
C HIS A 39 -21.44 22.01 -8.54
N LEU A 40 -20.77 23.10 -8.91
CA LEU A 40 -19.35 23.26 -8.61
C LEU A 40 -19.08 23.26 -7.10
N LEU A 41 -19.97 23.83 -6.29
CA LEU A 41 -19.92 23.73 -4.82
C LEU A 41 -20.21 22.32 -4.29
N ALA A 42 -20.95 21.49 -5.03
CA ALA A 42 -21.21 20.10 -4.64
C ALA A 42 -19.98 19.20 -4.93
N VAL A 43 -19.25 19.50 -6.00
CA VAL A 43 -18.10 18.74 -6.48
C VAL A 43 -16.79 19.18 -5.80
N LEU A 44 -16.64 20.46 -5.44
CA LEU A 44 -15.48 20.97 -4.71
C LEU A 44 -15.77 21.03 -3.21
N GLN A 45 -15.13 20.16 -2.44
CA GLN A 45 -15.34 20.06 -1.00
C GLN A 45 -14.04 20.25 -0.23
N THR A 46 -14.11 20.91 0.92
CA THR A 46 -12.98 20.96 1.85
C THR A 46 -12.88 19.65 2.62
N VAL A 47 -11.77 18.94 2.44
CA VAL A 47 -11.44 17.73 3.17
C VAL A 47 -10.37 18.01 4.22
N LYS A 48 -10.52 17.40 5.39
CA LYS A 48 -9.53 17.44 6.47
C LYS A 48 -9.23 16.02 6.92
N LEU A 49 -7.96 15.71 7.18
CA LEU A 49 -7.61 14.36 7.68
C LEU A 49 -8.38 13.98 8.95
N GLU A 50 -8.62 14.97 9.82
CA GLU A 50 -9.38 14.84 11.06
C GLU A 50 -10.82 14.29 10.87
N GLN A 51 -11.44 14.54 9.70
CA GLN A 51 -12.79 14.04 9.39
C GLN A 51 -12.86 12.51 9.32
N TYR A 52 -11.71 11.86 9.14
CA TYR A 52 -11.61 10.41 8.99
C TYR A 52 -11.20 9.71 10.29
N LYS A 53 -11.18 10.41 11.44
CA LYS A 53 -11.03 9.74 12.74
C LYS A 53 -12.06 8.63 12.92
N GLY A 54 -11.61 7.49 13.42
CA GLY A 54 -12.43 6.29 13.54
C GLY A 54 -12.47 5.42 12.28
N LYS A 55 -11.86 5.85 11.16
CA LYS A 55 -11.74 5.07 9.92
C LYS A 55 -10.28 4.90 9.53
N TRP A 56 -9.99 3.82 8.79
CA TRP A 56 -8.71 3.70 8.10
C TRP A 56 -8.67 4.67 6.92
N VAL A 57 -7.49 5.20 6.60
CA VAL A 57 -7.28 6.05 5.42
C VAL A 57 -6.11 5.53 4.60
N VAL A 58 -6.35 5.30 3.31
CA VAL A 58 -5.33 5.18 2.28
C VAL A 58 -5.17 6.57 1.65
N LEU A 59 -4.08 7.25 1.97
CA LEU A 59 -3.71 8.52 1.36
C LEU A 59 -2.57 8.28 0.38
N PHE A 60 -2.78 8.54 -0.91
CA PHE A 60 -1.73 8.31 -1.90
C PHE A 60 -1.51 9.54 -2.79
N PHE A 61 -0.24 9.83 -3.05
CA PHE A 61 0.21 10.93 -3.88
C PHE A 61 0.51 10.41 -5.27
N TYR A 62 0.25 11.23 -6.29
CA TYR A 62 0.67 10.99 -7.65
C TYR A 62 1.32 12.26 -8.24
N PRO A 63 2.24 12.12 -9.22
CA PRO A 63 3.02 13.26 -9.69
C PRO A 63 2.20 14.42 -10.28
N LEU A 64 1.39 14.13 -11.32
CA LEU A 64 0.68 15.14 -12.10
C LEU A 64 -0.56 14.56 -12.80
N ASP A 65 -1.59 15.38 -12.93
CA ASP A 65 -2.73 15.18 -13.83
C ASP A 65 -2.27 15.11 -15.31
N PHE A 66 -3.07 14.49 -16.18
CA PHE A 66 -2.83 14.40 -17.63
C PHE A 66 -1.48 13.78 -18.04
N THR A 67 -0.95 12.88 -17.22
CA THR A 67 0.28 12.11 -17.50
C THR A 67 0.00 10.60 -17.68
N PHE A 68 1.04 9.78 -17.74
CA PHE A 68 0.94 8.41 -18.28
C PHE A 68 0.53 7.35 -17.25
N VAL A 69 1.25 7.23 -16.14
CA VAL A 69 1.02 6.18 -15.12
C VAL A 69 -0.03 6.61 -14.08
N CYS A 70 -0.15 7.91 -13.82
CA CYS A 70 -1.11 8.44 -12.84
C CYS A 70 -2.58 8.03 -13.08
N PRO A 71 -3.14 8.08 -14.31
CA PRO A 71 -4.51 7.65 -14.54
C PRO A 71 -4.69 6.16 -14.26
N THR A 72 -3.69 5.31 -14.52
CA THR A 72 -3.83 3.87 -14.31
C THR A 72 -3.96 3.53 -12.83
N GLU A 73 -3.19 4.19 -11.96
CA GLU A 73 -3.30 4.02 -10.50
C GLU A 73 -4.63 4.53 -9.97
N ILE A 74 -5.03 5.76 -10.35
CA ILE A 74 -6.29 6.36 -9.90
C ILE A 74 -7.48 5.49 -10.31
N LEU A 75 -7.51 5.01 -11.55
CA LEU A 75 -8.57 4.14 -12.04
C LEU A 75 -8.59 2.79 -11.33
N ALA A 76 -7.43 2.18 -11.09
CA ALA A 76 -7.33 0.91 -10.36
C ALA A 76 -7.86 1.03 -8.92
N PHE A 77 -7.54 2.12 -8.20
CA PHE A 77 -8.13 2.38 -6.89
C PHE A 77 -9.62 2.68 -6.98
N ASN A 78 -10.05 3.50 -7.95
CA ASN A 78 -11.45 3.86 -8.14
C ASN A 78 -12.34 2.63 -8.39
N GLU A 79 -11.88 1.67 -9.19
CA GLU A 79 -12.60 0.42 -9.49
C GLU A 79 -12.70 -0.52 -8.28
N ARG A 80 -11.80 -0.38 -7.31
CA ARG A 80 -11.74 -1.20 -6.09
C ARG A 80 -12.26 -0.47 -4.84
N LEU A 81 -12.83 0.73 -4.97
CA LEU A 81 -13.36 1.50 -3.84
C LEU A 81 -14.37 0.72 -2.97
N ALA A 82 -15.20 -0.11 -3.58
CA ALA A 82 -16.16 -0.93 -2.84
C ALA A 82 -15.50 -1.95 -1.91
N ASP A 83 -14.28 -2.41 -2.22
CA ASP A 83 -13.55 -3.32 -1.35
C ASP A 83 -12.91 -2.57 -0.16
N PHE A 84 -12.44 -1.35 -0.38
CA PHE A 84 -11.99 -0.46 0.70
C PHE A 84 -13.14 -0.06 1.63
N GLU A 85 -14.32 0.24 1.07
CA GLU A 85 -15.51 0.58 1.84
C GLU A 85 -15.96 -0.56 2.77
N LYS A 86 -15.96 -1.82 2.28
CA LYS A 86 -16.24 -3.01 3.10
C LYS A 86 -15.26 -3.18 4.27
N LEU A 87 -14.02 -2.73 4.10
CA LEU A 87 -12.99 -2.74 5.14
C LEU A 87 -13.05 -1.51 6.06
N GLY A 88 -14.00 -0.58 5.85
CA GLY A 88 -14.08 0.66 6.62
C GLY A 88 -12.93 1.64 6.33
N VAL A 89 -12.44 1.64 5.09
CA VAL A 89 -11.28 2.43 4.65
C VAL A 89 -11.72 3.52 3.68
N GLU A 90 -11.28 4.74 3.95
CA GLU A 90 -11.37 5.86 3.00
C GLU A 90 -10.14 5.91 2.10
N VAL A 91 -10.31 6.22 0.81
CA VAL A 91 -9.20 6.38 -0.14
C VAL A 91 -9.18 7.80 -0.69
N LEU A 92 -8.02 8.45 -0.63
CA LEU A 92 -7.78 9.81 -1.11
C LEU A 92 -6.54 9.83 -2.03
N ALA A 93 -6.69 10.45 -3.20
CA ALA A 93 -5.57 10.73 -4.09
C ALA A 93 -5.14 12.20 -3.95
N VAL A 94 -3.84 12.50 -4.00
CA VAL A 94 -3.30 13.86 -3.85
C VAL A 94 -2.29 14.16 -4.95
N SER A 95 -2.35 15.33 -5.56
CA SER A 95 -1.22 15.88 -6.33
C SER A 95 -1.07 17.38 -6.10
N THR A 96 -0.03 17.98 -6.67
CA THR A 96 0.24 19.42 -6.60
C THR A 96 -0.56 20.24 -7.61
N ASP A 97 -1.47 19.59 -8.35
CA ASP A 97 -2.38 20.24 -9.29
C ASP A 97 -3.49 21.02 -8.55
N SER A 98 -4.20 21.86 -9.29
CA SER A 98 -5.35 22.59 -8.75
C SER A 98 -6.61 21.74 -8.83
N GLU A 99 -7.59 22.07 -7.99
CA GLU A 99 -8.91 21.46 -8.01
C GLU A 99 -9.63 21.62 -9.37
N TYR A 100 -9.29 22.69 -10.11
CA TYR A 100 -9.80 22.91 -11.46
C TYR A 100 -9.17 21.96 -12.49
N SER A 101 -7.88 21.65 -12.35
CA SER A 101 -7.20 20.64 -13.17
C SER A 101 -7.80 19.27 -12.93
N HIS A 102 -7.96 18.88 -11.67
CA HIS A 102 -8.61 17.62 -11.28
C HIS A 102 -10.00 17.50 -11.88
N LEU A 103 -10.80 18.56 -11.80
CA LEU A 103 -12.16 18.58 -12.36
C LEU A 103 -12.15 18.42 -13.89
N ALA A 104 -11.25 19.11 -14.59
CA ALA A 104 -11.11 18.98 -16.03
C ALA A 104 -10.69 17.54 -16.41
N TRP A 105 -9.78 16.95 -15.65
CA TRP A 105 -9.28 15.59 -15.90
C TRP A 105 -10.32 14.51 -15.62
N ALA A 106 -11.12 14.69 -14.57
CA ALA A 106 -12.27 13.84 -14.26
C ALA A 106 -13.31 13.84 -15.39
N ASN A 107 -13.52 14.97 -16.06
CA ASN A 107 -14.44 15.08 -17.19
C ASN A 107 -13.86 14.64 -18.55
N THR A 108 -12.55 14.41 -18.63
CA THR A 108 -11.90 13.93 -19.86
C THR A 108 -12.14 12.43 -20.02
N HIS A 109 -12.41 11.96 -21.23
CA HIS A 109 -12.68 10.54 -21.48
C HIS A 109 -11.43 9.67 -21.29
N ARG A 110 -11.63 8.42 -20.84
CA ARG A 110 -10.52 7.48 -20.58
C ARG A 110 -9.69 7.14 -21.83
N ASN A 111 -10.32 7.10 -23.01
CA ASN A 111 -9.62 6.87 -24.29
C ASN A 111 -8.71 8.03 -24.71
N GLU A 112 -8.85 9.21 -24.09
CA GLU A 112 -8.01 10.39 -24.26
C GLU A 112 -7.00 10.56 -23.11
N GLY A 113 -6.88 9.57 -22.21
CA GLY A 113 -6.03 9.64 -21.02
C GLY A 113 -6.67 10.37 -19.83
N GLY A 114 -7.97 10.63 -19.88
CA GLY A 114 -8.75 11.14 -18.76
C GLY A 114 -9.17 10.07 -17.74
N LEU A 115 -9.86 10.48 -16.69
CA LEU A 115 -10.39 9.54 -15.67
C LEU A 115 -11.83 9.09 -15.98
N GLY A 116 -12.53 9.86 -16.81
CA GLY A 116 -13.91 9.62 -17.21
C GLY A 116 -14.93 10.00 -16.12
N PRO A 117 -16.20 10.19 -16.52
CA PRO A 117 -17.24 10.82 -15.70
C PRO A 117 -17.65 10.03 -14.45
N ASN A 118 -17.20 8.79 -14.30
CA ASN A 118 -17.57 7.89 -13.20
C ASN A 118 -16.51 7.83 -12.08
N LEU A 119 -15.70 8.88 -11.94
CA LEU A 119 -14.70 8.98 -10.87
C LEU A 119 -15.40 9.30 -9.54
N LYS A 120 -15.32 8.35 -8.61
CA LYS A 120 -15.79 8.48 -7.22
C LYS A 120 -14.65 8.76 -6.24
N LEU A 121 -13.42 8.42 -6.64
CA LEU A 121 -12.24 8.68 -5.83
C LEU A 121 -12.05 10.19 -5.65
N LYS A 122 -11.80 10.61 -4.41
CA LYS A 122 -11.57 12.02 -4.09
C LYS A 122 -10.16 12.43 -4.52
N LEU A 123 -10.06 13.50 -5.30
CA LEU A 123 -8.78 14.09 -5.74
C LEU A 123 -8.51 15.37 -4.94
N VAL A 124 -7.51 15.36 -4.07
CA VAL A 124 -7.14 16.45 -3.18
C VAL A 124 -6.08 17.34 -3.84
N ALA A 125 -6.37 18.63 -3.95
CA ALA A 125 -5.48 19.61 -4.55
C ALA A 125 -4.48 20.16 -3.51
N ASP A 126 -3.21 19.77 -3.62
CA ASP A 126 -2.10 20.29 -2.82
C ASP A 126 -1.37 21.43 -3.56
N LYS A 127 -2.12 22.46 -3.97
CA LYS A 127 -1.57 23.49 -4.88
C LYS A 127 -0.40 24.30 -4.30
N ASN A 128 -0.33 24.40 -2.96
CA ASN A 128 0.77 25.06 -2.26
C ASN A 128 1.93 24.11 -1.90
N MET A 129 1.83 22.84 -2.32
CA MET A 129 2.80 21.77 -2.10
C MET A 129 3.07 21.46 -0.61
N LYS A 130 2.23 21.97 0.30
CA LYS A 130 2.45 21.84 1.74
C LYS A 130 2.21 20.41 2.19
N ILE A 131 1.16 19.76 1.70
CA ILE A 131 0.81 18.39 2.08
C ILE A 131 1.92 17.45 1.62
N SER A 132 2.33 17.54 0.36
CA SER A 132 3.41 16.73 -0.23
C SER A 132 4.72 16.91 0.52
N ARG A 133 5.03 18.13 0.97
CA ARG A 133 6.22 18.44 1.78
C ARG A 133 6.13 17.86 3.20
N ASP A 134 4.98 18.01 3.86
CA ASP A 134 4.75 17.45 5.20
C ASP A 134 4.79 15.93 5.21
N TYR A 135 4.34 15.29 4.12
CA TYR A 135 4.44 13.85 3.92
C TYR A 135 5.80 13.39 3.38
N GLY A 136 6.72 14.33 3.08
CA GLY A 136 8.09 14.01 2.67
C GLY A 136 8.22 13.41 1.27
N VAL A 137 7.27 13.69 0.37
CA VAL A 137 7.21 13.12 -0.98
C VAL A 137 7.37 14.17 -2.08
N LEU A 138 7.46 15.45 -1.73
CA LEU A 138 7.66 16.52 -2.70
C LEU A 138 9.09 16.50 -3.28
N LEU A 139 9.20 16.50 -4.61
CA LEU A 139 10.42 16.84 -5.33
C LEU A 139 10.47 18.36 -5.52
N GLU A 140 11.20 19.07 -4.65
CA GLU A 140 11.23 20.54 -4.61
C GLU A 140 11.60 21.17 -5.98
N GLU A 141 12.58 20.61 -6.69
CA GLU A 141 13.04 21.11 -7.99
C GLU A 141 11.99 20.95 -9.11
N ALA A 142 11.12 19.93 -9.00
CA ALA A 142 10.13 19.60 -10.02
C ALA A 142 8.73 20.10 -9.69
N GLY A 143 8.45 20.43 -8.42
CA GLY A 143 7.11 20.84 -7.97
C GLY A 143 6.06 19.73 -8.01
N VAL A 144 6.49 18.46 -7.99
CA VAL A 144 5.61 17.28 -8.07
C VAL A 144 5.88 16.33 -6.93
N ALA A 145 4.89 15.53 -6.56
CA ALA A 145 5.08 14.47 -5.56
C ALA A 145 5.61 13.18 -6.20
N LEU A 146 6.47 12.46 -5.48
CA LEU A 146 6.74 11.04 -5.72
C LEU A 146 5.45 10.21 -5.53
N ARG A 147 5.49 8.94 -5.95
CA ARG A 147 4.37 8.00 -5.77
C ARG A 147 4.34 7.46 -4.33
N GLY A 148 4.07 8.34 -3.37
CA GLY A 148 3.94 8.01 -1.97
C GLY A 148 2.54 7.48 -1.62
N LEU A 149 2.43 6.41 -0.85
CA LEU A 149 1.19 5.87 -0.32
C LEU A 149 1.34 5.66 1.18
N PHE A 150 0.32 6.05 1.93
CA PHE A 150 0.31 6.12 3.38
C PHE A 150 -0.93 5.41 3.92
N LEU A 151 -0.73 4.46 4.83
CA LEU A 151 -1.83 3.84 5.58
C LEU A 151 -1.93 4.47 6.96
N ILE A 152 -3.06 5.11 7.24
CA ILE A 152 -3.34 5.81 8.48
C ILE A 152 -4.46 5.07 9.20
N ASP A 153 -4.26 4.73 10.46
CA ASP A 153 -5.23 3.97 11.25
C ASP A 153 -6.35 4.86 11.82
N PRO A 154 -7.41 4.26 12.42
CA PRO A 154 -8.53 5.00 13.02
C PRO A 154 -8.14 5.99 14.12
N LYS A 155 -6.95 5.85 14.72
CA LYS A 155 -6.42 6.75 15.75
C LYS A 155 -5.64 7.92 15.13
N GLY A 156 -5.47 7.96 13.81
CA GLY A 156 -4.66 8.93 13.09
C GLY A 156 -3.17 8.60 13.10
N THR A 157 -2.77 7.38 13.48
CA THR A 157 -1.37 6.96 13.49
C THR A 157 -0.98 6.43 12.12
N LEU A 158 0.17 6.87 11.62
CA LEU A 158 0.71 6.36 10.36
C LEU A 158 1.31 4.96 10.57
N ARG A 159 0.83 3.97 9.84
CA ARG A 159 1.19 2.55 10.01
C ARG A 159 2.12 2.03 8.91
N GLN A 160 2.03 2.58 7.71
CA GLN A 160 2.79 2.10 6.57
C GLN A 160 3.04 3.23 5.58
N ILE A 161 4.20 3.18 4.91
CA ILE A 161 4.62 4.10 3.86
C ILE A 161 5.21 3.28 2.71
N THR A 162 4.68 3.45 1.50
CA THR A 162 5.30 2.99 0.25
C THR A 162 5.67 4.22 -0.58
N ILE A 163 6.93 4.35 -0.99
CA ILE A 163 7.35 5.43 -1.91
C ILE A 163 7.97 4.77 -3.12
N ASN A 164 7.29 4.89 -4.26
CA ASN A 164 7.85 4.49 -5.55
C ASN A 164 8.45 5.70 -6.26
N ASP A 165 9.51 5.45 -7.04
CA ASP A 165 9.98 6.39 -8.05
C ASP A 165 8.91 6.61 -9.15
N LEU A 166 9.04 7.68 -9.92
CA LEU A 166 8.08 8.12 -10.93
C LEU A 166 7.68 7.06 -11.99
N PRO A 167 8.56 6.17 -12.50
CA PRO A 167 8.20 5.30 -13.61
C PRO A 167 7.43 4.03 -13.19
N VAL A 168 7.31 3.71 -11.90
CA VAL A 168 6.73 2.43 -11.43
C VAL A 168 5.46 2.65 -10.60
N GLY A 169 4.33 2.17 -11.10
CA GLY A 169 3.04 2.21 -10.38
C GLY A 169 2.98 1.27 -9.16
N ARG A 170 2.03 1.54 -8.27
CA ARG A 170 1.76 0.76 -7.05
C ARG A 170 0.74 -0.36 -7.30
N SER A 171 0.65 -1.28 -6.33
CA SER A 171 -0.31 -2.38 -6.33
C SER A 171 -1.47 -2.11 -5.37
N VAL A 172 -2.70 -2.16 -5.91
CA VAL A 172 -3.93 -2.05 -5.11
C VAL A 172 -4.10 -3.29 -4.23
N ASP A 173 -3.76 -4.48 -4.73
CA ASP A 173 -3.90 -5.72 -3.98
C ASP A 173 -2.95 -5.76 -2.78
N GLU A 174 -1.72 -5.27 -2.93
CA GLU A 174 -0.79 -5.15 -1.80
C GLU A 174 -1.30 -4.14 -0.76
N THR A 175 -1.91 -3.05 -1.23
CA THR A 175 -2.52 -2.05 -0.34
C THR A 175 -3.64 -2.68 0.49
N ILE A 176 -4.54 -3.45 -0.15
CA ILE A 176 -5.62 -4.17 0.53
C ILE A 176 -5.06 -5.21 1.51
N ARG A 177 -4.04 -5.98 1.10
CA ARG A 177 -3.39 -6.98 1.95
C ARG A 177 -2.81 -6.35 3.22
N LEU A 178 -2.13 -5.20 3.09
CA LEU A 178 -1.55 -4.48 4.22
C LEU A 178 -2.62 -3.92 5.16
N VAL A 179 -3.70 -3.35 4.63
CA VAL A 179 -4.84 -2.89 5.46
C VAL A 179 -5.40 -4.03 6.28
N LYS A 180 -5.71 -5.17 5.65
CA LYS A 180 -6.24 -6.35 6.33
C LYS A 180 -5.28 -6.88 7.38
N ALA A 181 -3.97 -6.90 7.08
CA ALA A 181 -2.95 -7.32 8.04
C ALA A 181 -2.95 -6.43 9.28
N PHE A 182 -2.97 -5.11 9.12
CA PHE A 182 -3.00 -4.22 10.28
C PHE A 182 -4.30 -4.34 11.07
N GLN A 183 -5.46 -4.45 10.40
CA GLN A 183 -6.74 -4.66 11.06
C GLN A 183 -6.73 -5.96 11.88
N PHE A 184 -6.22 -7.05 11.31
CA PHE A 184 -6.06 -8.32 12.02
C PHE A 184 -5.16 -8.17 13.25
N THR A 185 -4.01 -7.51 13.13
CA THR A 185 -3.10 -7.31 14.28
C THR A 185 -3.72 -6.44 15.37
N ASP A 186 -4.51 -5.44 15.00
CA ASP A 186 -5.19 -4.54 15.93
C ASP A 186 -6.33 -5.26 16.67
N GLU A 187 -7.00 -6.22 16.03
CA GLU A 187 -8.09 -7.02 16.61
C GLU A 187 -7.59 -8.17 17.49
N HIS A 188 -6.59 -8.93 17.02
CA HIS A 188 -6.20 -10.20 17.66
C HIS A 188 -4.94 -10.11 18.53
N GLY A 189 -4.09 -9.09 18.33
CA GLY A 189 -2.80 -8.96 19.04
C GLY A 189 -1.73 -9.98 18.62
N GLU A 190 -2.02 -10.82 17.62
CA GLU A 190 -1.02 -11.64 16.94
C GLU A 190 -0.30 -10.83 15.84
N VAL A 191 0.81 -11.35 15.31
CA VAL A 191 1.56 -10.71 14.23
C VAL A 191 1.48 -11.51 12.93
N CYS A 192 1.44 -10.78 11.82
CA CYS A 192 1.37 -11.33 10.47
C CYS A 192 2.79 -11.60 9.92
N PRO A 193 3.11 -12.84 9.49
CA PRO A 193 4.39 -13.16 8.86
C PRO A 193 4.54 -12.53 7.46
N ALA A 194 5.73 -12.71 6.86
CA ALA A 194 5.97 -12.31 5.48
C ALA A 194 4.97 -12.97 4.52
N ASN A 195 4.49 -12.20 3.54
CA ASN A 195 3.47 -12.63 2.57
C ASN A 195 2.15 -13.11 3.20
N TRP A 196 1.86 -12.71 4.44
CA TRP A 196 0.56 -13.00 5.06
C TRP A 196 -0.58 -12.40 4.24
N ASP A 197 -1.61 -13.21 4.04
CA ASP A 197 -2.77 -12.92 3.21
C ASP A 197 -3.95 -13.71 3.79
N ASP A 198 -5.02 -13.01 4.13
CA ASP A 198 -6.21 -13.60 4.75
C ASP A 198 -6.90 -14.60 3.83
N SER A 199 -6.82 -14.38 2.50
CA SER A 199 -7.41 -15.26 1.50
C SER A 199 -6.71 -16.62 1.38
N LYS A 200 -5.46 -16.73 1.85
CA LYS A 200 -4.65 -17.95 1.80
C LYS A 200 -4.69 -18.76 3.09
N ASN A 201 -5.43 -18.31 4.10
CA ASN A 201 -5.48 -18.92 5.42
C ASN A 201 -4.07 -19.12 6.03
N ASN A 202 -3.19 -18.13 5.82
CA ASN A 202 -1.83 -18.15 6.32
C ASN A 202 -1.82 -18.05 7.84
N ALA A 203 -1.03 -18.91 8.50
CA ALA A 203 -0.87 -18.88 9.95
C ALA A 203 -0.25 -17.56 10.43
N THR A 204 -0.58 -17.19 11.67
CA THR A 204 -0.10 -15.99 12.38
C THR A 204 0.77 -16.39 13.56
N ILE A 205 1.42 -15.41 14.18
CA ILE A 205 2.39 -15.66 15.25
C ILE A 205 1.95 -14.93 16.51
N LYS A 206 1.79 -15.66 17.62
CA LYS A 206 1.65 -15.04 18.94
C LYS A 206 3.00 -14.41 19.34
N PRO A 207 3.07 -13.10 19.63
CA PRO A 207 4.34 -12.38 19.82
C PRO A 207 4.94 -12.61 21.21
N ASP A 208 5.13 -13.88 21.57
CA ASP A 208 5.71 -14.34 22.82
C ASP A 208 6.77 -15.43 22.51
N PRO A 209 7.98 -15.39 23.13
CA PRO A 209 9.05 -16.36 22.87
C PRO A 209 8.65 -17.83 23.06
N THR A 210 7.65 -18.12 23.89
CA THR A 210 7.19 -19.49 24.13
C THR A 210 6.12 -19.87 23.10
N SER A 211 5.10 -19.03 22.95
CA SER A 211 3.92 -19.29 22.12
C SER A 211 4.22 -19.23 20.61
N SER A 212 5.19 -18.42 20.21
CA SER A 212 5.64 -18.34 18.80
C SER A 212 6.23 -19.65 18.26
N LYS A 213 6.70 -20.55 19.14
CA LYS A 213 7.24 -21.86 18.73
C LYS A 213 6.21 -22.74 18.04
N GLU A 214 4.91 -22.57 18.33
CA GLU A 214 3.82 -23.27 17.65
C GLU A 214 3.85 -22.98 16.14
N TYR A 215 3.95 -21.70 15.78
CA TYR A 215 4.08 -21.29 14.38
C TYR A 215 5.36 -21.85 13.76
N PHE A 216 6.52 -21.63 14.38
CA PHE A 216 7.79 -22.04 13.78
C PHE A 216 7.92 -23.55 13.62
N ALA A 217 7.41 -24.35 14.55
CA ALA A 217 7.35 -25.80 14.40
C ALA A 217 6.44 -26.20 13.24
N SER A 218 5.28 -25.56 13.09
CA SER A 218 4.34 -25.85 12.02
C SER A 218 4.86 -25.46 10.62
N ALA A 219 5.56 -24.33 10.52
CA ALA A 219 6.08 -23.79 9.28
C ALA A 219 7.33 -24.51 8.76
N ASN A 220 8.03 -25.27 9.62
CA ASN A 220 9.30 -25.93 9.31
C ASN A 220 9.27 -27.45 9.49
N LYS A 221 8.10 -28.09 9.39
CA LYS A 221 7.96 -29.56 9.57
C LYS A 221 8.93 -30.37 8.71
N ASP A 222 9.21 -29.92 7.49
CA ASP A 222 10.08 -30.63 6.55
C ASP A 222 11.58 -30.49 6.90
N SER A 223 12.01 -29.40 7.54
CA SER A 223 13.41 -29.24 7.93
C SER A 223 13.79 -30.14 9.10
N MET A 224 12.85 -30.41 10.01
CA MET A 224 13.06 -31.33 11.14
C MET A 224 13.24 -32.78 10.69
N LEU A 225 12.71 -33.17 9.52
CA LEU A 225 12.93 -34.50 8.94
C LEU A 225 14.35 -34.66 8.38
N ILE A 226 14.93 -33.58 7.84
CA ILE A 226 16.29 -33.58 7.27
C ILE A 226 17.35 -33.70 8.38
N ASP A 227 17.12 -33.04 9.53
CA ASP A 227 18.03 -33.12 10.69
C ASP A 227 18.00 -34.51 11.37
N ALA A 228 16.86 -35.20 11.34
CA ALA A 228 16.76 -36.57 11.85
C ALA A 228 17.52 -37.58 10.98
N ASP A 229 17.53 -37.39 9.65
CA ASP A 229 18.25 -38.24 8.70
C ASP A 229 19.77 -37.97 8.68
N SER A 230 20.20 -36.75 8.98
CA SER A 230 21.63 -36.40 9.08
C SER A 230 22.26 -36.92 10.38
N ALA A 231 21.53 -36.90 11.50
CA ALA A 231 21.97 -37.47 12.77
C ALA A 231 22.16 -39.01 12.73
N ASN A 232 21.55 -39.70 11.76
CA ASN A 232 21.63 -41.16 11.62
C ASN A 232 22.78 -41.64 10.72
N ARG A 233 23.57 -40.72 10.11
CA ARG A 233 24.71 -41.05 9.24
C ARG A 233 26.07 -41.10 9.95
N GLU A 234 26.15 -40.77 11.24
CA GLU A 234 27.39 -40.79 12.03
C GLU A 234 27.52 -42.04 12.94
N LYS A 235 27.41 -43.25 12.37
CA LYS A 235 27.99 -44.44 13.02
C LYS A 235 29.12 -44.99 12.18
N PRO A 236 30.40 -44.83 12.59
CA PRO A 236 31.50 -45.48 11.90
C PRO A 236 31.37 -47.01 12.08
N PRO A 237 31.65 -47.82 11.06
CA PRO A 237 31.58 -49.27 11.19
C PRO A 237 32.62 -49.74 12.20
N THR A 238 32.14 -50.29 13.32
CA THR A 238 32.98 -50.95 14.32
C THR A 238 33.44 -52.31 13.80
N GLY A 239 34.76 -52.43 13.58
CA GLY A 239 35.49 -53.68 13.77
C GLY A 239 35.73 -54.55 12.54
N ASN A 240 37.00 -54.69 12.15
CA ASN A 240 37.61 -56.02 12.16
C ASN A 240 39.13 -55.96 12.41
N SER A 241 39.58 -56.93 13.20
CA SER A 241 40.91 -57.12 13.80
C SER A 241 42.08 -57.23 12.78
N PRO A 242 43.34 -57.01 13.19
CA PRO A 242 44.49 -57.00 12.28
C PRO A 242 45.01 -58.42 12.00
N ASP A 243 45.22 -58.74 10.72
CA ASP A 243 45.93 -59.95 10.29
C ASP A 243 47.45 -59.71 10.28
N PRO A 244 48.26 -60.43 11.09
CA PRO A 244 49.68 -60.19 11.21
C PRO A 244 50.44 -61.13 10.28
N LYS A 245 50.69 -60.75 9.02
CA LYS A 245 51.75 -61.34 8.19
C LYS A 245 51.93 -60.61 6.85
N ARG A 246 52.95 -59.73 6.79
CA ARG A 246 53.96 -59.72 5.71
C ARG A 246 55.10 -58.76 6.06
N ARG A 247 56.25 -59.36 6.40
CA ARG A 247 57.56 -58.71 6.52
C ARG A 247 58.25 -58.70 5.14
N LYS A 248 58.88 -57.56 4.83
CA LYS A 248 60.08 -57.31 3.98
C LYS A 248 59.97 -57.73 2.50
N VAL A 249 60.48 -56.98 1.53
CA VAL A 249 61.92 -56.78 1.20
C VAL A 249 62.18 -55.42 0.50
N GLU A 250 63.43 -54.98 0.63
CA GLU A 250 64.17 -53.79 0.20
C GLU A 250 64.27 -53.49 -1.31
N GLY A 251 64.71 -52.25 -1.61
CA GLY A 251 65.51 -51.85 -2.78
C GLY A 251 64.72 -51.19 -3.91
N GLN A 252 65.19 -50.17 -4.65
CA GLN A 252 66.47 -49.46 -4.75
C GLN A 252 66.23 -48.30 -5.74
N GLN A 253 66.96 -47.19 -5.54
CA GLN A 253 67.28 -46.08 -6.47
C GLN A 253 66.15 -45.15 -6.94
#